data_AF-A0A5N6X043-F1
#
_entry.id   AF-A0A5N6X043-F1
#
_cell.length_a   1.000
_cell.length_b   1.000
_cell.length_c   1.000
_cell.angle_alpha   90.00
_cell.angle_beta   90.00
_cell.angle_gamma   90.00
#
_symmetry.space_group_name_H-M   'P 1'
#
loop_
_entity.id
_entity.type
_entity.pdbx_description
1 polymer ?
#
loop_
_entity_poly.entity_id
_entity_poly.type
_entity_poly.pdbx_seq_one_letter_code
_entity_poly.pdbx_strand_id
1 'polypeptide(L)'
;MSVLLIIIFGLLAYVNLDASGEIVFAWLQALSCLAALFTWGSICLAHIRFRNAWKFHGHTLDEIPFKAVGGVYGSWLGLSLVILVLIAQFFVAIAPPKGGINDAEGFFQTYLALPVVLFFWIDVDSGRREIDWEPIHAERERLAAIPAWRRLLNIIF
;
A
#
# COMPACT_ATOMS: atom_id res chain seq x y z
N MET A 1 -20.25 -10.57 -0.93
CA MET A 1 -20.33 -9.90 0.38
C MET A 1 -19.69 -8.51 0.34
N SER A 2 -18.50 -8.33 -0.25
CA SER A 2 -17.82 -7.03 -0.40
C SER A 2 -18.64 -5.96 -1.14
N VAL A 3 -19.32 -6.32 -2.24
CA VAL A 3 -20.10 -5.37 -3.05
C VAL A 3 -21.27 -4.75 -2.27
N LEU A 4 -21.99 -5.55 -1.47
CA LEU A 4 -23.08 -5.04 -0.63
C LEU A 4 -22.59 -4.06 0.42
N LEU A 5 -21.43 -4.33 1.04
CA LEU A 5 -20.82 -3.41 1.99
C LEU A 5 -20.44 -2.08 1.31
N ILE A 6 -19.84 -2.13 0.11
CA ILE A 6 -19.50 -0.91 -0.64
C ILE A 6 -20.76 -0.07 -0.93
N ILE A 7 -21.87 -0.70 -1.33
CA ILE A 7 -23.14 -0.01 -1.58
C ILE A 7 -23.66 0.66 -0.29
N ILE A 8 -23.59 -0.02 0.86
CA ILE A 8 -24.01 0.55 2.15
C ILE A 8 -23.13 1.74 2.54
N PHE A 9 -21.80 1.64 2.40
CA PHE A 9 -20.88 2.75 2.66
C PHE A 9 -21.06 3.91 1.67
N GLY A 10 -21.53 3.64 0.45
CA GLY A 10 -21.92 4.67 -0.52
C GLY A 10 -23.01 5.61 -0.02
N LEU A 11 -23.85 5.16 0.94
CA LEU A 11 -24.85 6.02 1.57
C LEU A 11 -24.22 7.15 2.41
N LEU A 12 -22.94 7.08 2.78
CA LEU A 12 -22.22 8.19 3.43
C LEU A 12 -22.18 9.45 2.55
N ALA A 13 -22.38 9.33 1.23
CA ALA A 13 -22.49 10.49 0.35
C ALA A 13 -23.66 11.42 0.72
N TYR A 14 -24.73 10.89 1.34
CA TYR A 14 -25.88 11.68 1.80
C TYR A 14 -25.54 12.67 2.93
N VAL A 15 -24.39 12.52 3.60
CA VAL A 15 -23.90 13.51 4.58
C VAL A 15 -23.72 14.90 3.94
N ASN A 16 -23.47 14.98 2.64
CA ASN A 16 -23.37 16.25 1.92
C ASN A 16 -24.69 17.05 1.80
N LEU A 17 -25.84 16.48 2.20
CA LEU A 17 -27.12 17.20 2.22
C LEU A 17 -27.26 18.12 3.45
N ASP A 18 -26.45 17.93 4.48
CA ASP A 18 -26.43 18.80 5.64
C ASP A 18 -25.61 20.07 5.38
N ALA A 19 -25.92 21.16 6.09
CA ALA A 19 -25.18 22.43 5.97
C ALA A 19 -23.69 22.29 6.34
N SER A 20 -23.33 21.30 7.16
CA SER A 20 -21.94 20.97 7.51
C SER A 20 -21.34 19.84 6.65
N GLY A 21 -22.07 19.34 5.67
CA GLY A 21 -21.72 18.15 4.88
C GLY A 21 -20.39 18.27 4.13
N GLU A 22 -20.11 19.44 3.54
CA GLU A 22 -18.86 19.71 2.83
C GLU A 22 -17.63 19.55 3.74
N ILE A 23 -17.75 19.99 5.00
CA ILE A 23 -16.68 19.89 5.99
C ILE A 23 -16.42 18.41 6.29
N VAL A 24 -17.45 17.68 6.70
CA VAL A 24 -17.34 16.25 7.06
C VAL A 24 -16.80 15.42 5.89
N PHE A 25 -17.28 15.70 4.67
CA PHE A 25 -16.78 15.04 3.47
C PHE A 25 -15.29 15.33 3.23
N ALA A 26 -14.83 16.57 3.42
CA ALA A 26 -13.42 16.92 3.30
C ALA A 26 -12.54 16.15 4.30
N TRP A 27 -13.01 15.94 5.54
CA TRP A 27 -12.32 15.08 6.52
C TRP A 27 -12.22 13.62 6.04
N LEU A 28 -13.34 13.03 5.60
CA LEU A 28 -13.36 11.65 5.11
C LEU A 28 -12.49 11.45 3.87
N GLN A 29 -12.51 12.41 2.95
CA GLN A 29 -11.71 12.40 1.74
C GLN A 29 -10.21 12.48 2.08
N ALA A 30 -9.81 13.40 2.97
CA ALA A 30 -8.43 13.54 3.40
C ALA A 30 -7.90 12.24 4.04
N LEU A 31 -8.69 11.63 4.94
CA LEU A 31 -8.33 10.35 5.56
C LEU A 31 -8.18 9.21 4.54
N SER A 32 -9.11 9.10 3.59
CA SER A 32 -9.08 8.05 2.55
C SER A 32 -7.88 8.18 1.62
N CYS A 33 -7.63 9.39 1.09
CA CYS A 33 -6.48 9.64 0.21
C CYS A 33 -5.16 9.37 0.92
N LEU A 34 -5.04 9.78 2.18
CA LEU A 34 -3.80 9.61 2.94
C LEU A 34 -3.57 8.14 3.33
N ALA A 35 -4.62 7.40 3.69
CA ALA A 35 -4.54 5.95 3.93
C ALA A 35 -4.11 5.17 2.68
N ALA A 36 -4.61 5.55 1.50
CA ALA A 36 -4.18 4.94 0.23
C ALA A 36 -2.68 5.18 -0.02
N LEU A 37 -2.19 6.42 0.15
CA LEU A 37 -0.77 6.74 -0.03
C LEU A 37 0.13 5.90 0.89
N PHE A 38 -0.25 5.73 2.16
CA PHE A 38 0.50 4.89 3.08
C PHE A 38 0.47 3.41 2.71
N THR A 39 -0.67 2.91 2.23
CA THR A 39 -0.78 1.52 1.75
C THR A 39 0.17 1.27 0.58
N TRP A 40 0.19 2.16 -0.42
CA TRP A 40 1.09 2.03 -1.56
C TRP A 40 2.56 2.24 -1.18
N GLY A 41 2.84 3.20 -0.28
CA GLY A 41 4.17 3.45 0.24
C GLY A 41 4.73 2.27 1.02
N SER A 42 3.93 1.64 1.88
CA SER A 42 4.33 0.47 2.66
C SER A 42 4.60 -0.74 1.78
N ILE A 43 3.75 -0.99 0.77
CA ILE A 43 3.97 -2.05 -0.23
C ILE A 43 5.29 -1.83 -0.97
N CYS A 44 5.55 -0.61 -1.43
CA CYS A 44 6.78 -0.29 -2.16
C CYS A 44 8.02 -0.48 -1.28
N LEU A 45 7.99 -0.02 -0.03
CA LEU A 45 9.10 -0.17 0.91
C LEU A 45 9.31 -1.63 1.33
N ALA A 46 8.24 -2.38 1.59
CA ALA A 46 8.28 -3.81 1.88
C ALA A 46 8.92 -4.59 0.72
N HIS A 47 8.56 -4.27 -0.52
CA HIS A 47 9.17 -4.89 -1.70
C HIS A 47 10.68 -4.58 -1.80
N ILE A 48 11.11 -3.35 -1.55
CA ILE A 48 12.54 -2.98 -1.53
C ILE A 48 13.30 -3.76 -0.44
N ARG A 49 12.75 -3.82 0.78
CA ARG A 49 13.36 -4.57 1.91
C ARG A 49 13.43 -6.05 1.63
N PHE A 50 12.34 -6.64 1.11
CA PHE A 50 12.31 -8.04 0.69
C PHE A 50 13.41 -8.34 -0.32
N ARG A 51 13.58 -7.48 -1.33
CA ARG A 51 14.59 -7.66 -2.38
C ARG A 51 16.02 -7.52 -1.89
N ASN A 52 16.26 -6.66 -0.90
CA ASN A 52 17.56 -6.54 -0.24
C ASN A 52 17.87 -7.77 0.63
N ALA A 53 16.90 -8.24 1.43
CA ALA A 53 17.05 -9.45 2.23
C ALA A 53 17.26 -10.70 1.35
N TRP A 54 16.52 -10.81 0.24
CA TRP A 54 16.64 -11.91 -0.72
C TRP A 54 18.06 -12.02 -1.29
N LYS A 55 18.65 -10.88 -1.68
CA LYS A 55 20.04 -10.82 -2.16
C LYS A 55 21.04 -11.14 -1.05
N PHE A 56 20.79 -10.68 0.18
CA PHE A 56 21.67 -10.94 1.32
C PHE A 56 21.76 -12.45 1.65
N HIS A 57 20.64 -13.17 1.51
CA HIS A 57 20.60 -14.63 1.69
C HIS A 57 21.14 -15.43 0.48
N GLY A 58 21.72 -14.77 -0.52
CA GLY A 58 22.34 -15.44 -1.67
C GLY A 58 21.34 -16.01 -2.70
N HIS A 59 20.05 -15.71 -2.55
CA HIS A 59 19.01 -16.20 -3.44
C HIS A 59 18.97 -15.44 -4.76
N THR A 60 18.70 -16.16 -5.85
CA THR A 60 18.65 -15.58 -7.19
C THR A 60 17.22 -15.14 -7.54
N LEU A 61 17.08 -14.25 -8.53
CA LEU A 61 15.76 -13.74 -8.91
C LEU A 61 14.91 -14.78 -9.65
N ASP A 62 15.54 -15.83 -10.16
CA ASP A 62 14.88 -16.94 -10.86
C ASP A 62 14.21 -17.93 -9.89
N GLU A 63 14.54 -17.83 -8.60
CA GLU A 63 13.87 -18.55 -7.54
C GLU A 63 12.53 -17.92 -7.16
N ILE A 64 12.20 -16.72 -7.66
CA ILE A 64 10.93 -16.05 -7.35
C ILE A 64 9.89 -16.42 -8.45
N PRO A 65 8.76 -17.07 -8.08
CA PRO A 65 7.76 -17.52 -9.07
C PRO A 65 7.07 -16.36 -9.80
N PHE A 66 6.92 -15.21 -9.15
CA PHE A 66 6.30 -14.02 -9.72
C PHE A 66 7.26 -12.82 -9.66
N LYS A 67 7.69 -12.34 -10.83
CA LYS A 67 8.57 -11.18 -10.95
C LYS A 67 7.72 -9.93 -11.18
N ALA A 68 7.86 -8.92 -10.33
CA ALA A 68 7.21 -7.63 -10.54
C ALA A 68 7.66 -7.01 -11.88
N VAL A 69 6.70 -6.58 -12.71
CA VAL A 69 6.95 -6.07 -14.07
C VAL A 69 7.93 -4.89 -14.09
N GLY A 70 7.85 -4.00 -13.08
CA GLY A 70 8.77 -2.86 -12.91
C GLY A 70 9.98 -3.14 -12.00
N GLY A 71 10.11 -4.36 -11.47
CA GLY A 71 11.18 -4.74 -10.54
C GLY A 71 11.31 -3.79 -9.34
N VAL A 72 12.54 -3.65 -8.84
CA VAL A 72 12.86 -2.76 -7.69
C VAL A 72 12.82 -1.28 -8.10
N TYR A 73 13.12 -0.96 -9.36
CA TYR A 73 13.08 0.41 -9.88
C TYR A 73 11.67 0.98 -9.86
N GLY A 74 10.65 0.18 -10.23
CA GLY A 74 9.25 0.58 -10.12
C GLY A 74 8.83 0.87 -8.68
N SER A 75 9.34 0.11 -7.70
CA SER A 75 9.08 0.38 -6.29
C SER A 75 9.77 1.65 -5.78
N TRP A 76 10.99 1.97 -6.25
CA TRP A 76 11.63 3.26 -5.94
C TRP A 76 10.89 4.44 -6.55
N LEU A 77 10.40 4.31 -7.80
CA LEU A 77 9.58 5.33 -8.43
C LEU A 77 8.27 5.53 -7.66
N GLY A 78 7.57 4.44 -7.34
CA GLY A 78 6.32 4.48 -6.57
C GLY A 78 6.51 5.09 -5.18
N LEU A 79 7.56 4.69 -4.46
CA LEU A 79 7.89 5.27 -3.17
C LEU A 79 8.23 6.77 -3.26
N SER A 80 8.98 7.18 -4.29
CA SER A 80 9.31 8.59 -4.51
C SER A 80 8.08 9.43 -4.81
N LEU A 81 7.14 8.91 -5.61
CA LEU A 81 5.87 9.57 -5.88
C LEU A 81 5.01 9.71 -4.62
N VAL A 82 4.94 8.66 -3.78
CA VAL A 82 4.23 8.74 -2.49
C VAL A 82 4.85 9.83 -1.59
N ILE A 83 6.18 9.87 -1.48
CA ILE A 83 6.87 10.91 -0.69
C ILE A 83 6.58 12.32 -1.24
N LEU A 84 6.63 12.50 -2.57
CA LEU A 84 6.34 13.79 -3.19
C LEU A 84 4.92 14.25 -2.91
N VAL A 85 3.94 13.34 -2.99
CA VAL A 85 2.55 13.66 -2.66
C VAL A 85 2.41 13.98 -1.16
N LEU A 86 3.09 13.28 -0.26
CA LEU A 86 3.08 13.62 1.17
C LEU A 86 3.68 15.00 1.46
N ILE A 87 4.70 15.42 0.72
CA ILE A 87 5.28 16.77 0.82
C ILE A 87 4.28 17.81 0.31
N ALA A 88 3.66 17.57 -0.85
CA ALA A 88 2.62 18.47 -1.37
C ALA A 88 1.45 18.60 -0.39
N GLN A 89 1.06 17.48 0.23
CA GLN A 89 -0.04 17.46 1.18
C GLN A 89 0.30 18.13 2.51
N PHE A 90 1.55 18.05 2.94
CA PHE A 90 2.06 18.84 4.06
C PHE A 90 2.02 20.34 3.77
N PHE A 91 2.39 20.75 2.55
CA PHE A 91 2.30 22.15 2.15
C PHE A 91 0.85 22.65 2.14
N VAL A 92 -0.09 21.87 1.59
CA VAL A 92 -1.52 22.19 1.61
C VAL A 92 -2.06 22.26 3.05
N ALA A 93 -1.54 21.42 3.96
CA ALA A 93 -1.90 21.44 5.37
C ALA A 93 -1.43 22.71 6.11
N ILE A 94 -0.35 23.37 5.65
CA ILE A 94 0.21 24.58 6.28
C ILE A 94 -0.28 25.86 5.59
N ALA A 95 -0.28 25.88 4.26
CA ALA A 95 -0.58 27.03 3.43
C ALA A 95 -1.65 26.64 2.40
N PRO A 96 -2.93 26.64 2.78
CA PRO A 96 -4.00 26.29 1.87
C PRO A 96 -4.08 27.30 0.70
N PRO A 97 -4.41 26.85 -0.53
CA PRO A 97 -4.44 27.71 -1.73
C PRO A 97 -5.40 28.90 -1.64
N LYS A 98 -6.36 28.88 -0.69
CA LYS A 98 -7.36 29.94 -0.49
C LYS A 98 -6.85 31.12 0.35
N GLY A 99 -5.57 31.12 0.77
CA GLY A 99 -4.88 32.23 1.42
C GLY A 99 -4.89 32.15 2.95
N GLY A 100 -3.74 32.46 3.58
CA GLY A 100 -3.51 32.40 5.03
C GLY A 100 -2.57 31.27 5.47
N ILE A 101 -2.16 31.29 6.74
CA ILE A 101 -1.54 30.14 7.43
C ILE A 101 -2.69 29.34 8.04
N ASN A 102 -2.69 28.02 7.88
CA ASN A 102 -3.75 27.15 8.38
C ASN A 102 -3.75 27.09 9.92
N ASP A 103 -4.93 27.02 10.52
CA ASP A 103 -5.07 26.78 11.97
C ASP A 103 -4.77 25.30 12.30
N ALA A 104 -4.52 25.01 13.59
CA ALA A 104 -4.21 23.66 14.06
C ALA A 104 -5.26 22.63 13.62
N GLU A 105 -6.54 23.01 13.60
CA GLU A 105 -7.64 22.16 13.12
C GLU A 105 -7.47 21.76 11.64
N GLY A 106 -7.16 22.72 10.76
CA GLY A 106 -6.94 22.46 9.33
C GLY A 106 -5.67 21.64 9.05
N PHE A 107 -4.64 21.81 9.89
CA PHE A 107 -3.43 20.97 9.83
C PHE A 107 -3.75 19.52 10.20
N PHE A 108 -4.41 19.28 11.34
CA PHE A 108 -4.79 17.93 11.75
C PHE A 108 -5.81 17.31 10.79
N GLN A 109 -6.75 18.08 10.24
CA GLN A 109 -7.68 17.60 9.20
C GLN A 109 -6.99 16.96 8.00
N THR A 110 -5.84 17.52 7.61
CA THR A 110 -5.14 17.11 6.41
C THR A 110 -4.01 16.12 6.69
N TYR A 111 -3.48 16.08 7.92
CA TYR A 111 -2.25 15.36 8.27
C TYR A 111 -2.37 14.34 9.42
N LEU A 112 -3.58 14.12 9.98
CA LEU A 112 -3.82 13.21 11.12
C LEU A 112 -3.29 11.78 10.89
N ALA A 113 -3.34 11.28 9.64
CA ALA A 113 -2.98 9.89 9.40
C ALA A 113 -1.47 9.63 9.43
N LEU A 114 -0.61 10.65 9.36
CA LEU A 114 0.84 10.45 9.43
C LEU A 114 1.30 9.97 10.83
N PRO A 115 0.88 10.60 11.95
CA PRO A 115 1.09 10.06 13.30
C PRO A 115 0.54 8.64 13.46
N VAL A 116 -0.66 8.38 12.94
CA VAL A 116 -1.33 7.08 13.04
C VAL A 116 -0.51 6.00 12.34
N VAL A 117 0.00 6.27 11.13
CA VAL A 117 0.80 5.28 10.41
C VAL A 117 2.17 5.08 11.02
N LEU A 118 2.83 6.12 11.53
CA LEU A 118 4.09 5.95 12.28
C LEU A 118 3.91 5.04 13.51
N PHE A 119 2.78 5.16 14.20
CA PHE A 119 2.42 4.30 15.33
C PHE A 119 2.27 2.83 14.90
N PHE A 120 1.47 2.56 13.85
CA PHE A 120 1.27 1.19 13.36
C PHE A 120 2.51 0.60 12.67
N TRP A 121 3.41 1.43 12.13
CA TRP A 121 4.64 0.97 11.48
C TRP A 121 5.63 0.33 12.47
N ILE A 122 5.68 0.83 13.70
CA ILE A 122 6.55 0.29 14.76
C ILE A 122 6.16 -1.15 15.13
N ASP A 123 4.92 -1.57 14.90
CA ASP A 123 4.39 -2.90 15.26
C ASP A 123 4.67 -4.00 14.21
N VAL A 124 5.23 -3.65 13.04
CA VAL A 124 5.40 -4.60 11.92
C VAL A 124 6.48 -5.68 12.17
N ASP A 125 7.34 -5.53 13.19
CA ASP A 125 8.40 -6.52 13.48
C ASP A 125 7.91 -7.76 14.26
N SER A 126 6.65 -7.79 14.71
CA SER A 126 6.15 -8.85 15.61
C SER A 126 5.76 -10.19 14.94
N GLY A 127 5.93 -10.35 13.63
CA GLY A 127 5.25 -11.41 12.86
C GLY A 127 6.12 -12.33 12.00
N ARG A 128 7.39 -12.56 12.34
CA ARG A 128 8.24 -13.51 11.57
C ARG A 128 7.78 -14.96 11.78
N ARG A 129 6.91 -15.46 10.90
CA ARG A 129 6.62 -16.89 10.77
C ARG A 129 7.72 -17.54 9.92
N GLU A 130 8.42 -18.53 10.47
CA GLU A 130 9.33 -19.36 9.70
C GLU A 130 8.54 -20.11 8.62
N ILE A 131 9.01 -20.02 7.37
CA ILE A 131 8.39 -20.69 6.24
C ILE A 131 9.07 -22.04 6.11
N ASP A 132 8.27 -23.11 6.15
CA ASP A 132 8.75 -24.47 5.89
C ASP A 132 9.03 -24.64 4.39
N TRP A 133 10.29 -24.91 4.04
CA TRP A 133 10.79 -24.94 2.67
C TRP A 133 10.65 -26.31 2.01
N GLU A 134 10.54 -27.40 2.77
CA GLU A 134 10.34 -28.76 2.25
C GLU A 134 9.16 -28.88 1.26
N PRO A 135 7.94 -28.40 1.59
CA PRO A 135 6.80 -28.53 0.68
C PRO A 135 6.98 -27.73 -0.61
N ILE A 136 7.73 -26.63 -0.57
CA ILE A 136 7.99 -25.77 -1.74
C ILE A 136 8.96 -26.46 -2.70
N HIS A 137 9.99 -27.13 -2.18
CA HIS A 137 10.94 -27.89 -2.98
C HIS A 137 10.27 -29.10 -3.63
N ALA A 138 9.44 -29.84 -2.90
CA ALA A 138 8.68 -30.98 -3.42
C ALA A 138 7.73 -30.57 -4.57
N GLU A 139 7.04 -29.44 -4.46
CA GLU A 139 6.16 -28.95 -5.53
C GLU A 139 6.96 -28.49 -6.76
N ARG A 140 8.15 -27.90 -6.57
CA ARG A 140 9.04 -27.55 -7.70
C ARG A 140 9.52 -28.76 -8.45
N GLU A 141 9.90 -29.83 -7.75
CA GLU A 141 10.30 -31.09 -8.36
C GLU A 141 9.14 -31.74 -9.10
N ARG A 142 7.93 -31.71 -8.51
CA ARG A 142 6.70 -32.15 -9.17
C ARG A 142 6.47 -31.38 -10.46
N LEU A 143 6.49 -30.05 -10.41
CA LEU A 143 6.32 -29.16 -11.57
C LEU A 143 7.40 -29.41 -12.62
N ALA A 144 8.66 -29.60 -12.21
CA ALA A 144 9.81 -29.93 -13.07
C ALA A 144 9.69 -31.29 -13.77
N ALA A 145 8.90 -32.22 -13.23
CA ALA A 145 8.59 -33.51 -13.86
C ALA A 145 7.42 -33.45 -14.86
N ILE A 146 6.61 -32.38 -14.87
CA ILE A 146 5.43 -32.27 -15.74
C ILE A 146 5.83 -31.75 -17.13
N PRO A 147 5.25 -32.27 -18.23
CA PRO A 147 5.44 -31.76 -19.59
C PRO A 147 5.12 -30.26 -19.73
N ALA A 148 5.87 -29.56 -20.59
CA ALA A 148 5.78 -28.10 -20.77
C ALA A 148 4.37 -27.59 -21.12
N TRP A 149 3.57 -28.37 -21.85
CA TRP A 149 2.19 -27.99 -22.22
C TRP A 149 1.24 -27.94 -21.03
N ARG A 150 1.43 -28.78 -20.00
CA ARG A 150 0.64 -28.74 -18.75
C ARG A 150 1.09 -27.61 -17.83
N ARG A 151 2.38 -27.27 -17.82
CA ARG A 151 2.87 -26.10 -17.07
C ARG A 151 2.25 -24.80 -17.58
N LEU A 152 2.08 -24.68 -18.89
CA LEU A 152 1.47 -23.52 -19.54
C LEU A 152 0.00 -23.34 -19.16
N LEU A 153 -0.75 -24.43 -19.00
CA LEU A 153 -2.16 -24.38 -18.57
C LEU A 153 -2.30 -23.90 -17.10
N ASN A 154 -1.42 -24.32 -16.19
CA ASN A 154 -1.43 -23.90 -14.77
C ASN A 154 -0.98 -22.45 -14.52
N ILE A 155 -0.42 -21.78 -15.53
CA ILE A 155 -0.08 -20.35 -15.44
C ILE A 155 -1.29 -19.50 -15.85
N ILE A 156 -2.22 -20.09 -16.62
CA ILE A 156 -3.38 -19.43 -17.22
C ILE A 156 -4.66 -19.71 -16.41
N PHE A 157 -4.71 -20.80 -15.64
CA PHE A 157 -5.79 -21.23 -14.74
C PHE A 157 -5.26 -21.56 -13.36
#